data_AF-A5GPF6-F1
#
_entry.id   AF-A5GPF6-F1
#
_cell.length_a   1.000
_cell.length_b   1.000
_cell.length_c   1.000
_cell.angle_alpha   90.00
_cell.angle_beta   90.00
_cell.angle_gamma   90.00
#
_symmetry.space_group_name_H-M   'P 1'
#
loop_
_entity.id
_entity.type
_entity.pdbx_description
1 polymer ?
#
loop_
_entity_poly.entity_id
_entity_poly.type
_entity_poly.pdbx_seq_one_letter_code
_entity_poly.pdbx_strand_id
1 'polypeptide(L)'
;MVDTPRHMGRFSVRSTLLSAAVGLVTCSGFAVMVEAQANPRSTFPGRRVGGGTRGECSARSLIHLVPESSVYAPGSSGLIGLLQGPSSSPVSLTVSFKPENGSEESTRTLPATPANIVLMAAKLQSSTVWESSFNCNSGERGNNSDPMAFVQAIAPPALSLLVLDVEPSDQPIQKSLNSLQTQCGKTVSTSQAMAQFGLSDLITEEWPKQLPVRCLS
;
A
#
# COMPACT_ATOMS: atom_id res chain seq x y z
N MET A 1 5.35 60.55 -51.23
CA MET A 1 6.36 61.56 -50.85
C MET A 1 7.18 60.93 -49.75
N VAL A 2 8.27 60.22 -50.06
CA VAL A 2 9.57 60.75 -50.53
C VAL A 2 10.22 61.53 -49.39
N ASP A 3 11.18 60.91 -48.69
CA ASP A 3 12.60 61.33 -48.67
C ASP A 3 13.37 60.68 -47.49
N THR A 4 14.15 59.66 -47.81
CA THR A 4 15.56 59.54 -47.36
C THR A 4 16.38 60.27 -48.45
N PRO A 5 17.58 60.88 -48.24
CA PRO A 5 18.65 60.54 -47.28
C PRO A 5 19.58 61.72 -46.85
N ARG A 6 20.66 61.45 -46.09
CA ARG A 6 22.05 61.79 -46.51
C ARG A 6 23.15 61.32 -45.54
N HIS A 7 24.10 60.64 -46.18
CA HIS A 7 25.45 60.28 -45.81
C HIS A 7 26.36 61.42 -45.31
N MET A 8 27.33 61.07 -44.46
CA MET A 8 28.79 61.25 -44.66
C MET A 8 29.48 60.44 -43.55
N GLY A 9 30.29 59.40 -43.80
CA GLY A 9 31.63 59.43 -44.41
C GLY A 9 32.59 60.10 -43.41
N ARG A 10 33.70 59.51 -42.92
CA ARG A 10 34.78 58.85 -43.68
C ARG A 10 35.96 58.51 -42.72
N PHE A 11 36.82 57.57 -43.14
CA PHE A 11 38.24 57.31 -42.73
C PHE A 11 38.52 56.69 -41.34
N SER A 12 39.58 55.91 -41.07
CA SER A 12 40.57 55.15 -41.87
C SER A 12 41.52 54.43 -40.89
N VAL A 13 41.74 53.12 -41.11
CA VAL A 13 43.03 52.38 -41.03
C VAL A 13 43.78 52.21 -39.68
N ARG A 14 43.96 50.90 -39.33
CA ARG A 14 45.07 50.18 -38.66
C ARG A 14 45.52 50.71 -37.27
N SER A 15 45.88 49.89 -36.28
CA SER A 15 46.64 48.65 -36.32
C SER A 15 46.61 47.98 -34.93
N THR A 16 46.54 46.65 -34.93
CA THR A 16 47.17 45.68 -34.01
C THR A 16 47.59 46.13 -32.62
N LEU A 17 47.11 45.42 -31.58
CA LEU A 17 47.99 44.88 -30.53
C LEU A 17 47.37 43.60 -29.94
N LEU A 18 48.23 42.58 -29.86
CA LEU A 18 47.99 41.28 -29.25
C LEU A 18 47.64 41.44 -27.76
N SER A 19 46.73 40.61 -27.27
CA SER A 19 46.86 40.04 -25.93
C SER A 19 46.14 38.70 -25.88
N ALA A 20 46.94 37.65 -25.70
CA ALA A 20 46.52 36.33 -25.31
C ALA A 20 45.90 36.41 -23.92
N ALA A 21 44.63 36.02 -23.78
CA ALA A 21 44.02 35.74 -22.50
C ALA A 21 43.50 34.31 -22.54
N VAL A 22 44.16 33.47 -21.75
CA VAL A 22 43.80 32.10 -21.44
C VAL A 22 42.40 32.10 -20.84
N GLY A 23 41.40 31.72 -21.65
CA GLY A 23 40.04 31.52 -21.22
C GLY A 23 39.89 30.12 -20.63
N LEU A 24 39.94 30.04 -19.30
CA LEU A 24 39.64 28.85 -18.50
C LEU A 24 38.25 28.31 -18.90
N VAL A 25 38.18 27.15 -19.55
CA VAL A 25 36.92 26.44 -19.77
C VAL A 25 36.52 25.82 -18.42
N THR A 26 35.75 26.57 -17.62
CA THR A 26 35.03 25.99 -16.49
C THR A 26 33.86 25.20 -17.05
N CYS A 27 34.08 23.90 -17.30
CA CYS A 27 33.00 22.94 -17.41
C CYS A 27 32.31 22.84 -16.05
N SER A 28 31.30 23.68 -15.83
CA SER A 28 30.31 23.49 -14.77
C SER A 28 29.49 22.25 -15.14
N GLY A 29 30.03 21.07 -14.85
CA GLY A 29 29.27 19.84 -14.83
C GLY A 29 28.22 19.96 -13.73
N PHE A 30 26.98 20.25 -14.11
CA PHE A 30 25.84 19.96 -13.26
C PHE A 30 25.77 18.44 -13.13
N ALA A 31 26.40 17.91 -12.08
CA ALA A 31 26.11 16.58 -11.60
C ALA A 31 24.66 16.62 -11.10
N VAL A 32 23.74 16.20 -11.96
CA VAL A 32 22.40 15.83 -11.51
C VAL A 32 22.61 14.57 -10.68
N MET A 33 22.71 14.74 -9.36
CA MET A 33 22.56 13.65 -8.42
C MET A 33 21.10 13.20 -8.55
N VAL A 34 20.85 12.26 -9.46
CA VAL A 34 19.62 11.47 -9.44
C VAL A 34 19.78 10.55 -8.24
N GLU A 35 19.32 11.02 -7.07
CA GLU A 35 18.96 10.11 -5.99
C GLU A 35 17.86 9.22 -6.55
N ALA A 36 18.23 8.02 -6.96
CA ALA A 36 17.28 6.96 -7.25
C ALA A 36 16.59 6.63 -5.92
N GLN A 37 15.54 7.38 -5.59
CA GLN A 37 14.65 7.04 -4.48
C GLN A 37 14.15 5.62 -4.79
N ALA A 38 14.55 4.66 -3.95
CA ALA A 38 14.13 3.28 -4.11
C ALA A 38 12.60 3.25 -4.13
N ASN A 39 12.00 2.86 -5.26
CA ASN A 39 10.55 2.80 -5.38
C ASN A 39 10.02 1.75 -4.39
N PRO A 40 9.32 2.14 -3.31
CA PRO A 40 8.87 1.21 -2.28
C PRO A 40 7.95 0.13 -2.86
N ARG A 41 7.28 0.40 -3.99
CA ARG A 41 6.37 -0.52 -4.68
C ARG A 41 7.07 -1.73 -5.32
N SER A 42 8.39 -1.65 -5.53
CA SER A 42 9.18 -2.75 -6.08
C SER A 42 10.07 -3.43 -5.03
N THR A 43 10.22 -2.84 -3.85
CA THR A 43 11.17 -3.31 -2.82
C THR A 43 10.50 -3.72 -1.51
N PHE A 44 9.27 -3.31 -1.25
CA PHE A 44 8.55 -3.69 -0.04
C PHE A 44 8.22 -5.20 -0.05
N PRO A 45 8.70 -5.99 0.94
CA PRO A 45 8.46 -7.42 1.02
C PRO A 45 7.06 -7.72 1.60
N GLY A 46 6.03 -7.15 0.96
CA GLY A 46 4.65 -7.23 1.43
C GLY A 46 4.03 -8.61 1.21
N ARG A 47 2.96 -8.87 1.96
CA ARG A 47 2.14 -10.08 1.86
C ARG A 47 0.69 -9.70 2.15
N ARG A 48 -0.04 -9.28 1.12
CA ARG A 48 -1.46 -8.94 1.27
C ARG A 48 -2.33 -10.10 1.76
N VAL A 49 -1.91 -11.36 1.59
CA VAL A 49 -2.62 -12.56 2.08
C VAL A 49 -1.87 -13.18 3.26
N GLY A 50 -2.37 -12.96 4.47
CA GLY A 50 -2.01 -13.68 5.68
C GLY A 50 -2.97 -14.83 5.98
N GLY A 51 -2.79 -15.45 7.15
CA GLY A 51 -3.49 -16.68 7.50
C GLY A 51 -2.65 -17.92 7.21
N GLY A 52 -3.05 -19.05 7.78
CA GLY A 52 -2.44 -20.35 7.60
C GLY A 52 -3.43 -21.38 7.04
N THR A 53 -2.95 -22.60 6.85
CA THR A 53 -3.76 -23.77 6.46
C THR A 53 -3.75 -24.85 7.56
N ARG A 54 -3.10 -24.58 8.70
CA ARG A 54 -2.90 -25.52 9.80
C ARG A 54 -3.31 -24.88 11.13
N GLY A 55 -3.89 -25.68 12.02
CA GLY A 55 -4.41 -25.24 13.32
C GLY A 55 -5.74 -24.48 13.20
N GLU A 56 -6.71 -24.83 14.03
CA GLU A 56 -8.10 -24.32 13.94
C GLU A 56 -8.19 -22.78 13.97
N CYS A 57 -7.37 -22.13 14.78
CA CYS A 57 -7.34 -20.66 14.90
C CYS A 57 -6.71 -19.96 13.69
N SER A 58 -5.70 -20.59 13.09
CA SER A 58 -4.84 -19.99 12.07
C SER A 58 -5.26 -20.39 10.65
N ALA A 59 -6.05 -21.45 10.50
CA ALA A 59 -6.57 -22.00 9.25
C ALA A 59 -7.68 -21.14 8.60
N ARG A 60 -7.43 -19.84 8.46
CA ARG A 60 -8.35 -18.86 7.87
C ARG A 60 -7.55 -17.81 7.11
N SER A 61 -8.00 -17.47 5.90
CA SER A 61 -7.41 -16.39 5.13
C SER A 61 -7.66 -15.02 5.77
N LEU A 62 -6.65 -14.17 5.78
CA LEU A 62 -6.75 -12.76 6.16
C LEU A 62 -6.13 -11.94 5.05
N ILE A 63 -6.91 -11.08 4.39
CA ILE A 63 -6.48 -10.47 3.13
C ILE A 63 -6.65 -8.96 3.20
N HIS A 64 -5.59 -8.21 2.95
CA HIS A 64 -5.68 -6.78 2.67
C HIS A 64 -6.16 -6.56 1.23
N LEU A 65 -7.17 -5.71 1.06
CA LEU A 65 -7.74 -5.36 -0.24
C LEU A 65 -6.91 -4.25 -0.89
N VAL A 66 -5.71 -4.64 -1.32
CA VAL A 66 -4.67 -3.78 -1.92
C VAL A 66 -4.18 -4.38 -3.25
N PRO A 67 -3.42 -3.62 -4.08
CA PRO A 67 -2.77 -4.18 -5.26
C PRO A 67 -1.86 -5.37 -4.92
N GLU A 68 -1.50 -6.17 -5.93
CA GLU A 68 -0.61 -7.33 -5.77
C GLU A 68 0.77 -6.98 -5.19
N SER A 69 1.27 -5.78 -5.47
CA SER A 69 2.51 -5.24 -4.88
C SER A 69 2.44 -5.09 -3.36
N SER A 70 1.25 -5.20 -2.75
CA SER A 70 1.01 -4.92 -1.33
C SER A 70 1.36 -3.50 -0.90
N VAL A 71 1.55 -2.59 -1.85
CA VAL A 71 1.75 -1.16 -1.61
C VAL A 71 0.55 -0.42 -2.18
N TYR A 72 -0.11 0.39 -1.35
CA TYR A 72 -1.38 1.02 -1.69
C TYR A 72 -1.44 2.46 -1.19
N ALA A 73 -1.93 3.36 -2.05
CA ALA A 73 -2.29 4.71 -1.66
C ALA A 73 -3.81 4.82 -1.50
N PRO A 74 -4.36 5.00 -0.28
CA PRO A 74 -5.80 5.20 -0.09
C PRO A 74 -6.35 6.49 -0.70
N GLY A 75 -5.47 7.45 -1.03
CA GLY A 75 -5.85 8.78 -1.50
C GLY A 75 -6.63 9.56 -0.44
N SER A 76 -7.43 10.53 -0.88
CA SER A 76 -8.14 11.45 0.02
C SER A 76 -9.26 10.82 0.83
N SER A 77 -9.78 9.65 0.44
CA SER A 77 -10.79 8.94 1.24
C SER A 77 -10.19 8.30 2.49
N GLY A 78 -8.88 8.04 2.49
CA GLY A 78 -8.22 7.27 3.55
C GLY A 78 -8.75 5.84 3.68
N LEU A 79 -9.55 5.35 2.73
CA LEU A 79 -10.30 4.12 2.87
C LEU A 79 -9.41 2.90 2.56
N ILE A 80 -9.33 2.01 3.53
CA ILE A 80 -8.71 0.68 3.39
C ILE A 80 -9.75 -0.40 3.68
N GLY A 81 -9.51 -1.60 3.17
CA GLY A 81 -10.39 -2.74 3.41
C GLY A 81 -9.61 -4.01 3.64
N LEU A 82 -10.10 -4.86 4.53
CA LEU A 82 -9.62 -6.22 4.71
C LEU A 82 -10.76 -7.21 4.59
N LEU A 83 -10.41 -8.43 4.24
CA LEU A 83 -11.30 -9.56 4.08
C LEU A 83 -10.86 -10.66 5.03
N GLN A 84 -11.80 -11.18 5.80
CA GLN A 84 -11.58 -12.32 6.67
C GLN A 84 -12.29 -13.53 6.08
N GLY A 85 -11.57 -14.66 5.91
CA GLY A 85 -12.07 -15.87 5.26
C GLY A 85 -13.08 -16.67 6.09
N PRO A 86 -13.44 -17.89 5.68
CA PRO A 86 -14.28 -18.79 6.48
C PRO A 86 -13.56 -19.31 7.73
N SER A 87 -14.31 -19.61 8.78
CA SER A 87 -13.84 -20.37 9.96
C SER A 87 -15.04 -20.83 10.79
N SER A 88 -14.96 -22.06 11.31
CA SER A 88 -15.92 -22.63 12.27
C SER A 88 -15.76 -22.06 13.69
N SER A 89 -14.59 -21.49 14.00
CA SER A 89 -14.25 -20.94 15.32
C SER A 89 -13.55 -19.58 15.15
N PRO A 90 -14.29 -18.51 14.78
CA PRO A 90 -13.68 -17.22 14.57
C PRO A 90 -13.02 -16.66 15.82
N VAL A 91 -11.84 -16.07 15.65
CA VAL A 91 -11.13 -15.33 16.71
C VAL A 91 -11.04 -13.85 16.38
N SER A 92 -10.72 -13.04 17.39
CA SER A 92 -10.47 -11.61 17.21
C SER A 92 -9.22 -11.36 16.36
N LEU A 93 -9.15 -10.19 15.74
CA LEU A 93 -8.05 -9.77 14.87
C LEU A 93 -7.39 -8.53 15.45
N THR A 94 -6.07 -8.50 15.49
CA THR A 94 -5.29 -7.28 15.75
C THR A 94 -4.92 -6.62 14.43
N VAL A 95 -5.13 -5.30 14.34
CA VAL A 95 -4.72 -4.45 13.21
C VAL A 95 -3.82 -3.36 13.74
N SER A 96 -2.60 -3.27 13.22
CA SER A 96 -1.59 -2.30 13.62
C SER A 96 -1.13 -1.44 12.43
N PHE A 97 -0.85 -0.18 12.73
CA PHE A 97 -0.31 0.80 11.80
C PHE A 97 0.98 1.36 12.41
N LYS A 98 2.09 1.19 11.69
CA LYS A 98 3.44 1.59 12.11
C LYS A 98 3.97 2.65 11.14
N PRO A 99 3.83 3.94 11.46
CA PRO A 99 4.33 5.02 10.61
C PRO A 99 5.86 5.04 10.51
N GLU A 100 6.41 5.20 9.31
CA GLU A 100 7.86 5.21 9.09
C GLU A 100 8.53 6.50 9.60
N ASN A 101 7.76 7.57 9.81
CA ASN A 101 8.27 8.84 10.35
C ASN A 101 8.56 8.79 11.86
N GLY A 102 8.40 7.63 12.52
CA GLY A 102 8.62 7.45 13.95
C GLY A 102 7.50 8.02 14.84
N SER A 103 6.36 8.42 14.26
CA SER A 103 5.16 8.73 15.03
C SER A 103 4.58 7.48 15.70
N GLU A 104 3.71 7.70 16.69
CA GLU A 104 3.18 6.63 17.54
C GLU A 104 2.46 5.54 16.72
N GLU A 105 2.86 4.28 16.94
CA GLU A 105 2.16 3.14 16.36
C GLU A 105 0.74 3.07 16.92
N SER A 106 -0.25 2.82 16.07
CA SER A 106 -1.63 2.64 16.51
C SER A 106 -2.07 1.21 16.29
N THR A 107 -2.70 0.63 17.31
CA THR A 107 -3.22 -0.74 17.27
C THR A 107 -4.69 -0.74 17.64
N ARG A 108 -5.48 -1.57 16.95
CA ARG A 108 -6.89 -1.80 17.28
C ARG A 108 -7.24 -3.28 17.16
N THR A 109 -8.15 -3.71 18.00
CA THR A 109 -8.67 -5.08 17.98
C THR A 109 -10.06 -5.10 17.35
N LEU A 110 -10.24 -5.94 16.33
CA LEU A 110 -11.53 -6.23 15.72
C LEU A 110 -12.13 -7.50 16.33
N PRO A 111 -13.45 -7.53 16.58
CA PRO A 111 -14.09 -8.67 17.22
C PRO A 111 -14.08 -9.92 16.32
N ALA A 112 -14.15 -11.08 16.97
CA ALA A 112 -14.30 -12.38 16.33
C ALA A 112 -15.59 -12.44 15.49
N THR A 113 -15.46 -12.72 14.20
CA THR A 113 -16.60 -12.71 13.25
C THR A 113 -16.44 -13.76 12.16
N PRO A 114 -17.54 -14.34 11.62
CA PRO A 114 -17.50 -15.19 10.41
C PRO A 114 -16.92 -14.47 9.19
N ALA A 115 -16.85 -15.12 8.04
CA ALA A 115 -16.32 -14.50 6.82
C ALA A 115 -17.01 -13.16 6.51
N ASN A 116 -16.22 -12.10 6.30
CA ASN A 116 -16.73 -10.74 6.08
C ASN A 116 -15.69 -9.82 5.43
N ILE A 117 -16.17 -8.68 4.94
CA ILE A 117 -15.36 -7.55 4.51
C ILE A 117 -15.44 -6.47 5.60
N VAL A 118 -14.29 -5.98 6.05
CA VAL A 118 -14.19 -4.82 6.93
C VAL A 118 -13.60 -3.65 6.17
N LEU A 119 -14.26 -2.50 6.20
CA LEU A 119 -13.77 -1.23 5.70
C LEU A 119 -13.48 -0.29 6.88
N MET A 120 -12.40 0.47 6.80
CA MET A 120 -11.99 1.38 7.85
C MET A 120 -11.16 2.53 7.29
N ALA A 121 -11.16 3.66 7.99
CA ALA A 121 -10.31 4.79 7.65
C ALA A 121 -8.90 4.63 8.24
N ALA A 122 -7.89 4.90 7.41
CA ALA A 122 -6.50 5.09 7.78
C ALA A 122 -6.08 6.54 7.52
N LYS A 123 -5.77 7.28 8.58
CA LYS A 123 -5.26 8.64 8.47
C LYS A 123 -3.74 8.58 8.35
N LEU A 124 -3.23 8.82 7.15
CA LEU A 124 -1.80 8.74 6.87
C LEU A 124 -1.17 10.13 6.95
N GLN A 125 -0.07 10.24 7.70
CA GLN A 125 0.81 11.41 7.72
C GLN A 125 2.17 11.12 7.07
N SER A 126 2.51 9.84 6.93
CA SER A 126 3.69 9.31 6.25
C SER A 126 3.37 7.94 5.69
N SER A 127 4.30 7.36 4.94
CA SER A 127 4.33 5.92 4.67
C SER A 127 4.15 5.15 5.99
N THR A 128 3.30 4.13 5.97
CA THR A 128 2.86 3.42 7.16
C THR A 128 2.74 1.94 6.86
N VAL A 129 3.45 1.11 7.60
CA VAL A 129 3.28 -0.35 7.53
C VAL A 129 1.96 -0.71 8.19
N TRP A 130 1.08 -1.35 7.44
CA TRP A 130 -0.17 -1.91 7.91
C TRP A 130 -0.03 -3.42 8.05
N GLU A 131 -0.23 -3.90 9.27
CA GLU A 131 -0.13 -5.33 9.62
C GLU A 131 -1.41 -5.79 10.32
N SER A 132 -1.95 -6.93 9.89
CA SER A 132 -3.10 -7.56 10.52
C SER A 132 -2.81 -9.02 10.87
N SER A 133 -3.18 -9.48 12.06
CA SER A 133 -2.96 -10.84 12.55
C SER A 133 -4.10 -11.34 13.44
N PHE A 134 -4.42 -12.63 13.35
CA PHE A 134 -5.40 -13.25 14.25
C PHE A 134 -4.82 -13.39 15.66
N ASN A 135 -5.64 -13.08 16.67
CA ASN A 135 -5.28 -13.24 18.08
C ASN A 135 -5.41 -14.70 18.51
N CYS A 136 -4.48 -15.52 18.05
CA CYS A 136 -4.40 -16.94 18.37
C CYS A 136 -3.64 -17.17 19.69
N ASN A 137 -4.12 -16.56 20.77
CA ASN A 137 -3.62 -16.91 22.10
C ASN A 137 -4.39 -18.12 22.64
N SER A 138 -3.84 -19.30 22.36
CA SER A 138 -4.03 -20.58 23.06
C SER A 138 -5.46 -20.96 23.47
N GLY A 139 -6.26 -21.40 22.51
CA GLY A 139 -7.13 -22.56 22.78
C GLY A 139 -6.20 -23.76 22.88
N GLU A 140 -6.04 -24.28 24.10
CA GLU A 140 -5.01 -25.24 24.54
C GLU A 140 -3.60 -24.62 24.68
N ARG A 141 -3.27 -24.23 25.92
CA ARG A 141 -1.95 -24.62 26.42
C ARG A 141 -1.91 -26.13 26.25
N GLY A 142 -1.24 -26.62 25.20
CA GLY A 142 -0.79 -27.99 25.19
C GLY A 142 -0.17 -28.21 26.57
N ASN A 143 -0.62 -29.25 27.29
CA ASN A 143 0.05 -29.65 28.52
C ASN A 143 1.54 -29.65 28.20
N ASN A 144 2.34 -29.03 29.07
CA ASN A 144 3.79 -28.88 28.94
C ASN A 144 4.56 -30.23 28.84
N SER A 145 3.82 -31.33 28.67
CA SER A 145 4.22 -32.71 28.50
C SER A 145 4.01 -33.27 27.10
N ASP A 146 3.49 -32.50 26.13
CA ASP A 146 3.39 -32.95 24.72
C ASP A 146 4.65 -32.54 23.93
N PRO A 147 5.55 -33.49 23.59
CA PRO A 147 6.76 -33.23 22.80
C PRO A 147 6.47 -32.78 21.35
N MET A 148 5.21 -32.73 20.91
CA MET A 148 4.80 -32.18 19.61
C MET A 148 4.27 -30.73 19.65
N ALA A 149 4.22 -30.09 20.82
CA ALA A 149 3.79 -28.68 20.96
C ALA A 149 4.70 -27.64 20.28
N PHE A 150 5.82 -28.07 19.68
CA PHE A 150 6.80 -27.21 18.99
C PHE A 150 6.30 -26.63 17.66
N VAL A 151 5.27 -27.21 17.03
CA VAL A 151 4.70 -26.67 15.79
C VAL A 151 3.43 -25.89 16.11
N GLN A 152 3.59 -24.76 16.80
CA GLN A 152 2.51 -23.78 16.82
C GLN A 152 2.32 -23.29 15.38
N ALA A 153 1.15 -23.57 14.81
CA ALA A 153 0.78 -23.05 13.50
C ALA A 153 0.54 -21.54 13.63
N ILE A 154 1.62 -20.77 13.62
CA ILE A 154 1.56 -19.31 13.59
C ILE A 154 1.20 -18.96 12.15
N ALA A 155 -0.05 -18.59 11.93
CA ALA A 155 -0.47 -18.00 10.66
C ALA A 155 0.33 -16.71 10.41
N PRO A 156 1.01 -16.57 9.27
CA PRO A 156 1.69 -15.33 8.94
C PRO A 156 0.70 -14.15 8.89
N PRO A 157 1.07 -12.95 9.39
CA PRO A 157 0.22 -11.77 9.30
C PRO A 157 0.02 -11.33 7.84
N ALA A 158 -1.07 -10.63 7.56
CA ALA A 158 -1.19 -9.84 6.35
C ALA A 158 -0.40 -8.53 6.52
N LEU A 159 0.44 -8.19 5.54
CA LEU A 159 1.37 -7.08 5.60
C LEU A 159 1.30 -6.25 4.31
N SER A 160 1.08 -4.95 4.45
CA SER A 160 1.02 -4.01 3.33
C SER A 160 1.65 -2.68 3.72
N LEU A 161 2.12 -1.92 2.73
CA LEU A 161 2.62 -0.58 2.92
C LEU A 161 1.58 0.42 2.42
N LEU A 162 1.13 1.30 3.29
CA LEU A 162 0.29 2.42 2.93
C LEU A 162 1.17 3.62 2.61
N VAL A 163 1.00 4.20 1.43
CA VAL A 163 1.78 5.37 0.96
C VAL A 163 0.85 6.55 0.66
N LEU A 164 1.43 7.75 0.55
CA LEU A 164 0.68 8.97 0.25
C LEU A 164 0.51 9.18 -1.27
N ASP A 165 1.52 8.79 -2.04
CA ASP A 165 1.55 9.02 -3.49
C ASP A 165 0.68 8.03 -4.25
N VAL A 166 -0.40 8.53 -4.82
CA VAL A 166 -1.36 7.78 -5.63
C VAL A 166 -0.79 7.51 -7.01
N GLU A 167 -0.85 6.25 -7.44
CA GLU A 167 -0.50 5.82 -8.79
C GLU A 167 -1.71 5.19 -9.51
N PRO A 168 -1.64 4.98 -10.84
CA PRO A 168 -2.73 4.36 -11.61
C PRO A 168 -3.17 2.98 -11.08
N SER A 169 -2.27 2.20 -10.49
CA SER A 169 -2.58 0.87 -9.93
C SER A 169 -3.48 0.93 -8.68
N ASP A 170 -3.55 2.06 -7.99
CA ASP A 170 -4.41 2.24 -6.81
C ASP A 170 -5.86 2.54 -7.20
N GLN A 171 -6.09 3.17 -8.35
CA GLN A 171 -7.40 3.68 -8.76
C GLN A 171 -8.49 2.60 -8.83
N PRO A 172 -8.24 1.40 -9.40
CA PRO A 172 -9.23 0.33 -9.40
C PRO A 172 -9.60 -0.12 -7.98
N ILE A 173 -8.61 -0.20 -7.08
CA ILE A 173 -8.80 -0.60 -5.69
C ILE A 173 -9.60 0.46 -4.93
N GLN A 174 -9.24 1.73 -5.05
CA GLN A 174 -9.99 2.86 -4.47
C GLN A 174 -11.45 2.86 -4.92
N LYS A 175 -11.70 2.65 -6.23
CA LYS A 175 -13.06 2.59 -6.78
C LYS A 175 -13.86 1.41 -6.19
N SER A 176 -13.26 0.23 -6.11
CA SER A 176 -13.89 -0.95 -5.53
C SER A 176 -14.19 -0.76 -4.04
N LEU A 177 -13.27 -0.20 -3.26
CA LEU A 177 -13.50 0.10 -1.84
C LEU A 177 -14.59 1.14 -1.64
N ASN A 178 -14.61 2.22 -2.42
CA ASN A 178 -15.70 3.21 -2.38
C ASN A 178 -17.05 2.58 -2.73
N SER A 179 -17.09 1.68 -3.72
CA SER A 179 -18.30 0.93 -4.05
C SER A 179 -18.76 0.07 -2.86
N LEU A 180 -17.84 -0.65 -2.21
CA LEU A 180 -18.16 -1.44 -1.02
C LEU A 180 -18.63 -0.57 0.15
N GLN A 181 -18.10 0.64 0.31
CA GLN A 181 -18.54 1.58 1.34
C GLN A 181 -20.03 1.96 1.17
N THR A 182 -20.55 2.03 -0.06
CA THR A 182 -22.00 2.22 -0.26
C THR A 182 -22.86 1.04 0.21
N GLN A 183 -22.23 -0.11 0.50
CA GLN A 183 -22.86 -1.34 0.96
C GLN A 183 -22.65 -1.61 2.46
N CYS A 184 -22.18 -0.63 3.24
CA CYS A 184 -22.02 -0.78 4.69
C CYS A 184 -23.30 -1.33 5.34
N GLY A 185 -23.17 -2.39 6.15
CA GLY A 185 -24.28 -3.06 6.84
C GLY A 185 -25.09 -4.02 5.97
N LYS A 186 -24.75 -4.16 4.68
CA LYS A 186 -25.39 -5.10 3.74
C LYS A 186 -24.45 -6.26 3.40
N THR A 187 -24.91 -7.16 2.55
CA THR A 187 -24.12 -8.25 1.99
C THR A 187 -23.83 -8.02 0.51
N VAL A 188 -22.71 -8.55 0.02
CA VAL A 188 -22.29 -8.54 -1.39
C VAL A 188 -21.96 -9.94 -1.87
N SER A 189 -22.05 -10.19 -3.18
CA SER A 189 -21.62 -11.47 -3.75
C SER A 189 -20.13 -11.70 -3.52
N THR A 190 -19.77 -12.84 -2.95
CA THR A 190 -18.38 -13.20 -2.66
C THR A 190 -17.54 -13.27 -3.92
N SER A 191 -18.05 -13.95 -4.96
CA SER A 191 -17.32 -14.11 -6.22
C SER A 191 -17.06 -12.77 -6.90
N GLN A 192 -18.07 -11.90 -6.92
CA GLN A 192 -17.94 -10.57 -7.50
C GLN A 192 -16.98 -9.69 -6.72
N ALA A 193 -17.07 -9.68 -5.38
CA ALA A 193 -16.19 -8.90 -4.53
C ALA A 193 -14.73 -9.37 -4.69
N MET A 194 -14.47 -10.67 -4.62
CA MET A 194 -13.12 -11.23 -4.76
C MET A 194 -12.50 -10.96 -6.13
N ALA A 195 -13.29 -11.06 -7.21
CA ALA A 195 -12.83 -10.78 -8.56
C ALA A 195 -12.36 -9.32 -8.74
N GLN A 196 -13.01 -8.36 -8.07
CA GLN A 196 -12.62 -6.94 -8.12
C GLN A 196 -11.22 -6.65 -7.57
N PHE A 197 -10.66 -7.56 -6.75
CA PHE A 197 -9.32 -7.44 -6.16
C PHE A 197 -8.32 -8.46 -6.72
N GLY A 198 -8.70 -9.23 -7.74
CA GLY A 198 -7.87 -10.30 -8.30
C GLY A 198 -7.64 -11.45 -7.33
N LEU A 199 -8.67 -11.80 -6.54
CA LEU A 199 -8.61 -12.83 -5.48
C LEU A 199 -9.48 -14.05 -5.79
N SER A 200 -9.95 -14.20 -7.03
CA SER A 200 -10.88 -15.28 -7.42
C SER A 200 -10.36 -16.68 -7.09
N ASP A 201 -9.04 -16.89 -7.21
CA ASP A 201 -8.41 -18.19 -6.96
C ASP A 201 -8.39 -18.60 -5.47
N LEU A 202 -8.69 -17.67 -4.56
CA LEU A 202 -8.76 -17.93 -3.12
C LEU A 202 -10.16 -18.41 -2.67
N ILE A 203 -11.14 -18.43 -3.57
CA ILE A 203 -12.49 -18.90 -3.28
C ILE A 203 -12.49 -20.44 -3.29
N THR A 204 -12.81 -21.02 -2.15
CA THR A 204 -13.06 -22.45 -1.97
C THR A 204 -14.54 -22.71 -1.70
N GLU A 205 -14.93 -23.99 -1.61
CA GLU A 205 -16.32 -24.38 -1.30
C GLU A 205 -16.79 -23.92 0.09
N GLU A 206 -15.86 -23.62 1.00
CA GLU A 206 -16.15 -23.14 2.36
C GLU A 206 -16.56 -21.66 2.40
N TRP A 207 -16.30 -20.90 1.33
CA TRP A 207 -16.70 -19.50 1.28
C TRP A 207 -18.21 -19.36 1.18
N PRO A 208 -18.83 -18.48 1.99
CA PRO A 208 -20.25 -18.19 1.81
C PRO A 208 -20.48 -17.54 0.45
N LYS A 209 -21.69 -17.70 -0.11
CA LYS A 209 -22.06 -17.03 -1.38
C LYS A 209 -22.15 -15.51 -1.26
N GLN A 210 -22.39 -15.02 -0.05
CA GLN A 210 -22.48 -13.60 0.24
C GLN A 210 -21.61 -13.23 1.45
N LEU A 211 -20.95 -12.08 1.37
CA LEU A 211 -20.14 -11.53 2.45
C LEU A 211 -20.81 -10.30 3.04
N PRO A 212 -20.98 -10.22 4.36
CA PRO A 212 -21.37 -8.96 5.01
C PRO A 212 -20.25 -7.93 4.90
N VAL A 213 -20.62 -6.69 4.66
CA VAL A 213 -19.73 -5.52 4.62
C VAL A 213 -19.89 -4.73 5.90
N ARG A 214 -18.82 -4.63 6.67
CA ARG A 214 -18.78 -3.92 7.96
C ARG A 214 -17.90 -2.69 7.82
N CYS A 215 -18.43 -1.52 8.15
CA CYS A 215 -17.68 -0.29 8.10
C CYS A 215 -17.42 0.21 9.51
N LEU A 216 -16.15 0.38 9.84
CA LEU A 216 -15.72 0.95 11.10
C LEU A 216 -15.63 2.46 10.92
N SER A 217 -16.22 3.19 11.87
CA SER A 217 -16.12 4.65 11.94
C SER A 217 -14.78 5.10 12.53
#